data_AF-A0A351EVC2-F1
#
_entry.id   AF-A0A351EVC2-F1
#
_cell.length_a   1.000
_cell.length_b   1.000
_cell.length_c   1.000
_cell.angle_alpha   90.00
_cell.angle_beta   90.00
_cell.angle_gamma   90.00
#
_symmetry.space_group_name_H-M   'P 1'
#
loop_
_entity.id
_entity.type
_entity.pdbx_description
1 polymer ?
#
loop_
_entity_poly.entity_id
_entity_poly.type
_entity_poly.pdbx_seq_one_letter_code
_entity_poly.pdbx_strand_id
1 'polypeptide(L)'
;MTPLPYLDHVAADSAHFASSSAGNLDKTVDHLGWSVRELVAHLGGVYAMVTANVDNPTDTPERAGDEANAPDGDAINDWFTERRTSMLAALSHAHADAPAWTFTGAQTAGWWMRRMASETAVHRWDAEAALRPIAEVTPIDGDLATDAIDEYLAVSLRFSSSRPDRVYPDQSLHLHRGDGPGEWMLVADSNGELRVTHEHDKGDAAVRGPASELLLWVWGRPTHDLQIFGDEAVAAAWRALAP
;
A
#
# COMPACT_ATOMS: atom_id res chain seq x y z
N MET A 1 -8.18 -10.87 -4.55
CA MET A 1 -8.51 -11.83 -3.47
C MET A 1 -9.96 -11.65 -2.98
N THR A 2 -10.46 -12.50 -2.08
CA THR A 2 -11.78 -12.33 -1.42
C THR A 2 -11.63 -11.59 -0.07
N PRO A 3 -12.73 -11.11 0.57
CA PRO A 3 -12.65 -10.30 1.79
C PRO A 3 -11.97 -10.96 3.01
N LEU A 4 -12.19 -12.25 3.26
CA LEU A 4 -11.63 -12.97 4.41
C LEU A 4 -10.08 -13.02 4.40
N PRO A 5 -9.43 -13.38 3.28
CA PRO A 5 -7.98 -13.27 3.15
C PRO A 5 -7.42 -11.89 3.52
N TYR A 6 -8.09 -10.78 3.18
CA TYR A 6 -7.59 -9.45 3.54
C TYR A 6 -7.50 -9.25 5.05
N LEU A 7 -8.50 -9.68 5.82
CA LEU A 7 -8.48 -9.53 7.28
C LEU A 7 -7.38 -10.35 7.94
N ASP A 8 -7.10 -11.55 7.41
CA ASP A 8 -6.00 -12.39 7.88
C ASP A 8 -4.65 -11.69 7.66
N HIS A 9 -4.45 -11.08 6.47
CA HIS A 9 -3.25 -10.29 6.18
C HIS A 9 -3.15 -9.06 7.09
N VAL A 10 -4.23 -8.27 7.23
CA VAL A 10 -4.23 -7.10 8.13
C VAL A 10 -3.86 -7.52 9.55
N ALA A 11 -4.45 -8.60 10.06
CA ALA A 11 -4.18 -9.07 11.42
C ALA A 11 -2.72 -9.51 11.63
N ALA A 12 -2.16 -10.26 10.66
CA ALA A 12 -0.80 -10.77 10.71
C ALA A 12 0.24 -9.65 10.51
N ASP A 13 0.10 -8.85 9.45
CA ASP A 13 1.06 -7.80 9.11
C ASP A 13 1.04 -6.68 10.14
N SER A 14 -0.11 -6.30 10.69
CA SER A 14 -0.19 -5.27 11.75
C SER A 14 0.43 -5.74 13.07
N ALA A 15 0.32 -7.04 13.39
CA ALA A 15 0.99 -7.61 14.55
C ALA A 15 2.51 -7.62 14.36
N HIS A 16 2.99 -7.96 13.16
CA HIS A 16 4.40 -7.91 12.84
C HIS A 16 4.93 -6.47 12.84
N PHE A 17 4.19 -5.52 12.26
CA PHE A 17 4.51 -4.09 12.31
C PHE A 17 4.67 -3.59 13.75
N ALA A 18 3.73 -3.93 14.64
CA ALA A 18 3.80 -3.55 16.05
C ALA A 18 5.05 -4.14 16.73
N SER A 19 5.35 -5.42 16.46
CA SER A 19 6.55 -6.10 17.00
C SER A 19 7.85 -5.47 16.50
N SER A 20 7.93 -5.10 15.22
CA SER A 20 9.12 -4.48 14.63
C SER A 20 9.31 -3.06 15.16
N SER A 21 8.23 -2.31 15.34
CA SER A 21 8.29 -0.92 15.78
C SER A 21 8.61 -0.78 17.28
N ALA A 22 8.16 -1.74 18.10
CA ALA A 22 8.38 -1.73 19.54
C ALA A 22 9.89 -1.70 19.88
N GLY A 23 10.31 -0.66 20.61
CA GLY A 23 11.71 -0.45 20.99
C GLY A 23 12.61 0.14 19.88
N ASN A 24 12.06 0.44 18.71
CA ASN A 24 12.81 0.97 17.56
C ASN A 24 12.30 2.32 17.06
N LEU A 25 11.48 3.03 17.86
CA LEU A 25 10.79 4.28 17.46
C LEU A 25 11.73 5.36 16.91
N ASP A 26 12.98 5.42 17.38
CA ASP A 26 13.95 6.45 16.96
C ASP A 26 14.79 6.03 15.73
N LYS A 27 14.54 4.86 15.15
CA LYS A 27 15.19 4.43 13.89
C LYS A 27 14.64 5.20 12.71
N THR A 28 15.48 5.45 11.72
CA THR A 28 15.09 6.10 10.46
C THR A 28 14.66 5.05 9.44
N VAL A 29 13.57 5.35 8.74
CA VAL A 29 13.11 4.68 7.52
C VAL A 29 13.59 5.53 6.33
N ASP A 30 14.83 5.28 5.89
CA ASP A 30 15.57 6.18 5.00
C ASP A 30 14.82 6.57 3.71
N HIS A 31 14.14 5.61 3.07
CA HIS A 31 13.41 5.86 1.82
C HIS A 31 12.10 6.63 2.01
N LEU A 32 11.58 6.75 3.23
CA LEU A 32 10.44 7.62 3.55
C LEU A 32 10.89 8.98 4.11
N GLY A 33 12.14 9.07 4.60
CA GLY A 33 12.61 10.23 5.37
C GLY A 33 11.89 10.39 6.72
N TRP A 34 11.29 9.32 7.22
CA TRP A 34 10.55 9.26 8.48
C TRP A 34 11.33 8.50 9.53
N SER A 35 11.04 8.78 10.80
CA SER A 35 11.31 7.88 11.91
C SER A 35 10.28 6.75 11.95
N VAL A 36 10.63 5.63 12.59
CA VAL A 36 9.67 4.56 12.89
C VAL A 36 8.50 5.11 13.74
N ARG A 37 8.75 6.08 14.63
CA ARG A 37 7.70 6.80 15.36
C ARG A 37 6.68 7.46 14.44
N GLU A 38 7.14 8.21 13.44
CA GLU A 38 6.26 8.85 12.45
C GLU A 38 5.50 7.82 11.63
N LEU A 39 6.13 6.69 11.29
CA LEU A 39 5.48 5.59 10.61
C LEU A 39 4.36 4.93 11.45
N VAL A 40 4.58 4.73 12.76
CA VAL A 40 3.55 4.24 13.71
C VAL A 40 2.42 5.25 13.84
N ALA A 41 2.74 6.54 13.98
CA ALA A 41 1.73 7.61 14.05
C ALA A 41 0.87 7.66 12.78
N HIS A 42 1.50 7.56 11.60
CA HIS A 42 0.81 7.51 10.31
C HIS A 42 -0.15 6.34 10.23
N LEU A 43 0.34 5.11 10.42
CA LEU A 43 -0.49 3.91 10.26
C LEU A 43 -1.62 3.85 11.31
N GLY A 44 -1.35 4.25 12.56
CA GLY A 44 -2.39 4.34 13.59
C GLY A 44 -3.46 5.40 13.28
N GLY A 45 -3.06 6.53 12.69
CA GLY A 45 -3.99 7.56 12.25
C GLY A 45 -4.87 7.08 11.09
N VAL A 46 -4.29 6.34 10.14
CA VAL A 46 -5.04 5.65 9.08
C VAL A 46 -6.06 4.68 9.68
N TYR A 47 -5.67 3.86 10.66
CA TYR A 47 -6.58 2.91 11.32
C TYR A 47 -7.73 3.61 12.03
N ALA A 48 -7.47 4.73 12.71
CA ALA A 48 -8.52 5.54 13.33
C ALA A 48 -9.51 6.10 12.30
N MET A 49 -9.01 6.60 11.17
CA MET A 49 -9.81 7.13 10.07
C MET A 49 -10.66 6.05 9.38
N VAL A 50 -10.12 4.86 9.14
CA VAL A 50 -10.89 3.74 8.59
C VAL A 50 -11.97 3.29 9.57
N THR A 51 -11.64 3.14 10.85
CA THR A 51 -12.60 2.75 11.90
C THR A 51 -13.79 3.71 11.92
N ALA A 52 -13.55 5.02 11.91
CA ALA A 52 -14.60 6.03 11.93
C ALA A 52 -15.55 5.92 10.71
N ASN A 53 -15.01 5.71 9.51
CA ASN A 53 -15.80 5.62 8.27
C ASN A 53 -16.55 4.28 8.11
N VAL A 54 -16.08 3.21 8.76
CA VAL A 54 -16.75 1.91 8.76
C VAL A 54 -17.85 1.85 9.82
N ASP A 55 -17.61 2.36 11.02
CA ASP A 55 -18.57 2.34 12.12
C ASP A 55 -19.71 3.36 11.94
N ASN A 56 -19.45 4.47 11.24
CA ASN A 56 -20.42 5.54 10.99
C ASN A 56 -20.58 5.75 9.48
N PRO A 57 -21.30 4.85 8.78
CA PRO A 57 -21.40 4.92 7.33
C PRO A 57 -22.23 6.12 6.90
N THR A 58 -21.58 7.09 6.25
CA THR A 58 -22.23 8.25 5.62
C THR A 58 -21.66 8.45 4.21
N ASP A 59 -22.28 9.35 3.42
CA ASP A 59 -21.79 9.70 2.08
C ASP A 59 -20.61 10.69 2.11
N THR A 60 -20.17 11.10 3.30
CA THR A 60 -19.07 12.07 3.49
C THR A 60 -18.00 11.50 4.42
N PRO A 61 -16.74 11.95 4.31
CA PRO A 61 -15.70 11.47 5.20
C PRO A 61 -16.01 11.80 6.66
N GLU A 62 -16.03 10.77 7.50
CA GLU A 62 -16.15 10.91 8.95
C GLU A 62 -14.80 11.29 9.55
N ARG A 63 -14.84 12.13 10.60
CA ARG A 63 -13.61 12.55 11.30
C ARG A 63 -13.31 11.57 12.42
N ALA A 64 -12.08 11.06 12.42
CA ALA A 64 -11.60 10.19 13.49
C ALA A 64 -11.46 10.88 14.85
N GLY A 65 -11.51 12.21 14.92
CA GLY A 65 -11.41 12.92 16.20
C GLY A 65 -10.05 12.75 16.89
N ASP A 66 -10.09 12.65 18.23
CA ASP A 66 -8.90 12.53 19.07
C ASP A 66 -8.21 11.18 18.91
N GLU A 67 -8.91 10.18 18.39
CA GLU A 67 -8.40 8.84 18.13
C GLU A 67 -7.26 8.84 17.12
N ALA A 68 -7.21 9.80 16.19
CA ALA A 68 -6.11 9.94 15.23
C ALA A 68 -4.87 10.67 15.80
N ASN A 69 -4.96 11.23 17.01
CA ASN A 69 -3.87 12.00 17.61
C ASN A 69 -2.91 11.06 18.34
N ALA A 70 -1.80 10.70 17.67
CA ALA A 70 -0.75 9.89 18.26
C ALA A 70 -0.13 10.60 19.49
N PRO A 71 0.03 9.91 20.64
CA PRO A 71 0.68 10.47 21.80
C PRO A 71 2.20 10.49 21.67
N ASP A 72 2.85 11.34 22.45
CA ASP A 72 4.31 11.40 22.54
C ASP A 72 4.91 10.21 23.30
N GLY A 73 6.22 10.01 23.11
CA GLY A 73 6.99 9.03 23.88
C GLY A 73 6.54 7.59 23.62
N ASP A 74 6.71 6.71 24.61
CA ASP A 74 6.47 5.27 24.42
C ASP A 74 4.98 4.91 24.45
N ALA A 75 4.11 5.83 24.89
CA ALA A 75 2.65 5.65 24.89
C ALA A 75 2.08 5.42 23.48
N ILE A 76 2.82 5.77 22.43
CA ILE A 76 2.42 5.54 21.04
C ILE A 76 2.24 4.05 20.72
N ASN A 77 2.98 3.15 21.40
CA ASN A 77 2.85 1.71 21.17
C ASN A 77 1.51 1.16 21.68
N ASP A 78 1.09 1.61 22.86
CA ASP A 78 -0.21 1.25 23.44
C ASP A 78 -1.34 1.84 22.60
N TRP A 79 -1.21 3.12 22.22
CA TRP A 79 -2.16 3.79 21.32
C TRP A 79 -2.29 3.04 19.98
N PHE A 80 -1.18 2.64 19.34
CA PHE A 80 -1.24 1.88 18.10
C PHE A 80 -1.93 0.52 18.29
N THR A 81 -1.67 -0.15 19.42
CA THR A 81 -2.32 -1.42 19.77
C THR A 81 -3.83 -1.26 19.89
N GLU A 82 -4.30 -0.17 20.51
CA GLU A 82 -5.72 0.17 20.56
C GLU A 82 -6.29 0.45 19.17
N ARG A 83 -5.61 1.26 18.34
CA ARG A 83 -6.07 1.59 16.97
C ARG A 83 -6.20 0.35 16.11
N ARG A 84 -5.20 -0.53 16.18
CA ARG A 84 -5.21 -1.84 15.50
C ARG A 84 -6.40 -2.69 15.96
N THR A 85 -6.66 -2.74 17.27
CA THR A 85 -7.77 -3.52 17.84
C THR A 85 -9.11 -3.00 17.36
N SER A 86 -9.32 -1.68 17.40
CA SER A 86 -10.55 -1.03 16.92
C SER A 86 -10.78 -1.25 15.44
N MET A 87 -9.75 -1.07 14.60
CA MET A 87 -9.88 -1.27 13.16
C MET A 87 -10.21 -2.73 12.80
N LEU A 88 -9.51 -3.70 13.40
CA LEU A 88 -9.79 -5.11 13.18
C LEU A 88 -11.21 -5.47 13.62
N ALA A 89 -11.67 -4.91 14.75
CA ALA A 89 -13.04 -5.11 15.21
C ALA A 89 -14.05 -4.52 14.21
N ALA A 90 -13.89 -3.26 13.80
CA ALA A 90 -14.80 -2.61 12.84
C ALA A 90 -14.90 -3.38 11.52
N LEU A 91 -13.76 -3.73 10.93
CA LEU A 91 -13.74 -4.46 9.67
C LEU A 91 -14.27 -5.89 9.80
N SER A 92 -13.96 -6.63 10.88
CA SER A 92 -14.43 -8.02 11.04
C SER A 92 -15.93 -8.15 11.31
N HIS A 93 -16.58 -7.13 11.88
CA HIS A 93 -18.02 -7.12 12.10
C HIS A 93 -18.81 -6.61 10.89
N ALA A 94 -18.17 -5.88 9.97
CA ALA A 94 -18.82 -5.36 8.78
C ALA A 94 -18.97 -6.44 7.69
N HIS A 95 -20.14 -6.48 7.04
CA HIS A 95 -20.27 -7.21 5.77
C HIS A 95 -19.47 -6.48 4.68
N ALA A 96 -18.82 -7.19 3.77
CA ALA A 96 -17.99 -6.56 2.74
C ALA A 96 -18.76 -5.57 1.83
N ASP A 97 -20.05 -5.81 1.62
CA ASP A 97 -20.94 -4.91 0.85
C ASP A 97 -21.60 -3.82 1.72
N ALA A 98 -21.33 -3.75 3.02
CA ALA A 98 -21.86 -2.70 3.87
C ALA A 98 -21.36 -1.33 3.39
N PRO A 99 -22.24 -0.30 3.32
CA PRO A 99 -21.81 1.05 2.95
C PRO A 99 -20.71 1.55 3.89
N ALA A 100 -19.71 2.23 3.35
CA ALA A 100 -18.69 2.95 4.11
C ALA A 100 -18.07 4.01 3.19
N TRP A 101 -17.84 5.22 3.71
CA TRP A 101 -17.24 6.26 2.88
C TRP A 101 -15.82 5.87 2.45
N THR A 102 -15.46 6.07 1.18
CA THR A 102 -14.11 5.89 0.63
C THR A 102 -13.72 7.11 -0.20
N PHE A 103 -12.41 7.38 -0.32
CA PHE A 103 -11.95 8.54 -1.09
C PHE A 103 -12.01 8.35 -2.61
N THR A 104 -12.19 7.12 -3.10
CA THR A 104 -12.40 6.79 -4.51
C THR A 104 -13.07 5.43 -4.66
N GLY A 105 -13.60 5.14 -5.85
CA GLY A 105 -14.14 3.83 -6.17
C GLY A 105 -15.38 3.47 -5.36
N ALA A 106 -15.49 2.18 -5.00
CA ALA A 106 -16.64 1.64 -4.29
C ALA A 106 -16.71 2.16 -2.84
N GLN A 107 -17.90 2.58 -2.41
CA GLN A 107 -18.18 3.09 -1.07
C GLN A 107 -18.61 1.94 -0.13
N THR A 108 -17.71 0.98 0.11
CA THR A 108 -18.03 -0.22 0.91
C THR A 108 -16.93 -0.62 1.89
N ALA A 109 -17.29 -1.34 2.95
CA ALA A 109 -16.33 -1.88 3.92
C ALA A 109 -15.31 -2.83 3.28
N GLY A 110 -15.72 -3.61 2.26
CA GLY A 110 -14.83 -4.50 1.51
C GLY A 110 -13.72 -3.76 0.77
N TRP A 111 -13.98 -2.52 0.33
CA TRP A 111 -12.94 -1.65 -0.23
C TRP A 111 -11.89 -1.31 0.84
N TRP A 112 -12.32 -0.95 2.06
CA TRP A 112 -11.41 -0.70 3.17
C TRP A 112 -10.63 -1.94 3.61
N MET A 113 -11.24 -3.12 3.61
CA MET A 113 -10.54 -4.38 3.91
C MET A 113 -9.35 -4.58 2.97
N ARG A 114 -9.58 -4.42 1.66
CA ARG A 114 -8.52 -4.51 0.64
C ARG A 114 -7.44 -3.46 0.86
N ARG A 115 -7.83 -2.18 0.99
CA ARG A 115 -6.90 -1.07 1.16
C ARG A 115 -6.04 -1.19 2.41
N MET A 116 -6.61 -1.67 3.52
CA MET A 116 -5.88 -1.87 4.77
C MET A 116 -4.93 -3.06 4.71
N ALA A 117 -5.25 -4.12 3.97
CA ALA A 117 -4.30 -5.21 3.74
C ALA A 117 -3.06 -4.69 3.00
N SER A 118 -3.26 -3.93 1.92
CA SER A 118 -2.18 -3.31 1.14
C SER A 118 -1.36 -2.29 1.95
N GLU A 119 -2.02 -1.33 2.62
CA GLU A 119 -1.34 -0.31 3.44
C GLU A 119 -0.49 -0.94 4.55
N THR A 120 -1.08 -1.89 5.27
CA THR A 120 -0.44 -2.53 6.41
C THR A 120 0.76 -3.36 5.96
N ALA A 121 0.64 -4.10 4.85
CA ALA A 121 1.73 -4.93 4.35
C ALA A 121 2.93 -4.10 3.87
N VAL A 122 2.70 -2.99 3.17
CA VAL A 122 3.77 -2.08 2.73
C VAL A 122 4.43 -1.41 3.93
N HIS A 123 3.66 -0.91 4.90
CA HIS A 123 4.25 -0.24 6.06
C HIS A 123 4.87 -1.20 7.09
N ARG A 124 4.41 -2.44 7.19
CA ARG A 124 5.15 -3.53 7.87
C ARG A 124 6.52 -3.70 7.22
N TRP A 125 6.57 -3.80 5.89
CA TRP A 125 7.83 -3.90 5.18
C TRP A 125 8.74 -2.69 5.47
N ASP A 126 8.19 -1.47 5.42
CA ASP A 126 8.93 -0.24 5.71
C ASP A 126 9.54 -0.27 7.13
N ALA A 127 8.78 -0.73 8.13
CA ALA A 127 9.25 -0.86 9.51
C ALA A 127 10.36 -1.89 9.66
N GLU A 128 10.28 -3.05 8.98
CA GLU A 128 11.34 -4.04 8.99
C GLU A 128 12.60 -3.57 8.25
N ALA A 129 12.43 -2.89 7.11
CA ALA A 129 13.53 -2.35 6.30
C ALA A 129 14.38 -1.31 7.04
N ALA A 130 13.82 -0.64 8.05
CA ALA A 130 14.57 0.24 8.94
C ALA A 130 15.54 -0.48 9.90
N LEU A 131 15.38 -1.81 10.07
CA LEU A 131 16.06 -2.59 11.10
C LEU A 131 17.09 -3.56 10.55
N ARG A 132 17.03 -3.89 9.27
CA ARG A 132 17.88 -4.92 8.63
C ARG A 132 18.10 -4.61 7.15
N PRO A 133 19.10 -5.24 6.50
CA PRO A 133 19.32 -5.10 5.07
C PRO A 133 18.06 -5.47 4.27
N ILE A 134 17.81 -4.75 3.16
CA ILE A 134 16.62 -4.94 2.30
C ILE A 134 16.44 -6.41 1.90
N ALA A 135 17.53 -7.12 1.57
CA ALA A 135 17.49 -8.53 1.17
C ALA A 135 17.09 -9.52 2.28
N GLU A 136 17.02 -9.07 3.53
CA GLU A 136 16.63 -9.86 4.71
C GLU A 136 15.24 -9.47 5.25
N VAL A 137 14.57 -8.51 4.63
CA VAL A 137 13.23 -8.08 5.02
C VAL A 137 12.21 -9.14 4.60
N THR A 138 11.25 -9.44 5.47
CA THR A 138 10.21 -10.41 5.15
C THR A 138 9.39 -9.94 3.94
N PRO A 139 9.33 -10.70 2.84
CA PRO A 139 8.55 -10.35 1.66
C PRO A 139 7.07 -10.19 1.99
N ILE A 140 6.36 -9.34 1.25
CA ILE A 140 4.90 -9.31 1.25
C ILE A 140 4.41 -10.59 0.57
N ASP A 141 3.32 -11.18 1.09
CA ASP A 141 2.69 -12.35 0.46
C ASP A 141 2.43 -12.10 -1.03
N GLY A 142 2.76 -13.06 -1.88
CA GLY A 142 2.77 -12.86 -3.33
C GLY A 142 1.38 -12.60 -3.94
N ASP A 143 0.33 -13.20 -3.37
CA ASP A 143 -1.03 -13.01 -3.85
C ASP A 143 -1.60 -11.68 -3.35
N LEU A 144 -1.30 -11.31 -2.09
CA LEU A 144 -1.57 -9.96 -1.60
C LEU A 144 -0.84 -8.90 -2.42
N ALA A 145 0.44 -9.11 -2.73
CA ALA A 145 1.24 -8.16 -3.49
C ALA A 145 0.71 -7.98 -4.92
N THR A 146 0.27 -9.06 -5.55
CA THR A 146 -0.38 -9.02 -6.88
C THR A 146 -1.65 -8.18 -6.83
N ASP A 147 -2.53 -8.43 -5.86
CA ASP A 147 -3.78 -7.68 -5.69
C ASP A 147 -3.54 -6.21 -5.30
N ALA A 148 -2.50 -5.93 -4.52
CA ALA A 148 -2.09 -4.58 -4.13
C ALA A 148 -1.48 -3.79 -5.30
N ILE A 149 -0.85 -4.44 -6.28
CA ILE A 149 -0.43 -3.79 -7.55
C ILE A 149 -1.67 -3.36 -8.33
N ASP A 150 -2.68 -4.23 -8.46
CA ASP A 150 -3.95 -3.86 -9.11
C ASP A 150 -4.60 -2.66 -8.42
N GLU A 151 -4.62 -2.67 -7.09
CA GLU A 151 -5.15 -1.56 -6.30
C GLU A 151 -4.34 -0.28 -6.53
N TYR A 152 -3.00 -0.34 -6.46
CA TYR A 152 -2.13 0.81 -6.71
C TYR A 152 -2.40 1.44 -8.08
N LEU A 153 -2.51 0.63 -9.13
CA LEU A 153 -2.75 1.09 -10.50
C LEU A 153 -4.17 1.67 -10.70
N ALA A 154 -5.15 1.20 -9.93
CA ALA A 154 -6.52 1.69 -9.96
C ALA A 154 -6.76 2.92 -9.06
N VAL A 155 -5.99 3.04 -7.97
CA VAL A 155 -6.21 4.01 -6.90
C VAL A 155 -5.04 4.97 -6.80
N SER A 156 -3.93 4.58 -6.17
CA SER A 156 -2.85 5.50 -5.78
C SER A 156 -2.14 6.17 -6.97
N LEU A 157 -1.98 5.44 -8.08
CA LEU A 157 -1.36 5.98 -9.29
C LEU A 157 -2.24 7.02 -9.98
N ARG A 158 -3.57 6.85 -9.91
CA ARG A 158 -4.56 7.71 -10.59
C ARG A 158 -5.06 8.87 -9.73
N PHE A 159 -5.25 8.61 -8.44
CA PHE A 159 -5.86 9.51 -7.48
C PHE A 159 -4.82 9.89 -6.43
N SER A 160 -4.04 10.91 -6.74
CA SER A 160 -3.05 11.49 -5.84
C SER A 160 -3.39 12.95 -5.62
N SER A 161 -3.86 13.30 -4.41
CA SER A 161 -4.19 14.69 -4.06
C SER A 161 -2.95 15.61 -4.09
N SER A 162 -1.76 15.05 -3.90
CA SER A 162 -0.49 15.77 -4.02
C SER A 162 -0.02 15.98 -5.45
N ARG A 163 -0.58 15.24 -6.43
CA ARG A 163 -0.25 15.35 -7.86
C ARG A 163 -1.52 15.26 -8.73
N PRO A 164 -2.43 16.26 -8.68
CA PRO A 164 -3.67 16.24 -9.45
C PRO A 164 -3.46 16.29 -10.96
N ASP A 165 -2.37 16.94 -11.42
CA ASP A 165 -2.03 17.10 -12.85
C ASP A 165 -0.97 16.08 -13.31
N ARG A 166 -1.08 14.83 -12.84
CA ARG A 166 -0.10 13.79 -13.13
C ARG A 166 -0.06 13.46 -14.63
N VAL A 167 1.13 13.57 -15.20
CA VAL A 167 1.41 13.17 -16.60
C VAL A 167 2.11 11.81 -16.58
N TYR A 168 1.59 10.87 -17.35
CA TYR A 168 2.19 9.55 -17.53
C TYR A 168 3.24 9.57 -18.65
N PRO A 169 4.28 8.73 -18.60
CA PRO A 169 5.19 8.55 -19.72
C PRO A 169 4.46 8.10 -20.99
N ASP A 170 4.92 8.60 -22.15
CA ASP A 170 4.36 8.22 -23.47
C ASP A 170 4.70 6.76 -23.84
N GLN A 171 5.80 6.24 -23.29
CA GLN A 171 6.27 4.87 -23.53
C GLN A 171 5.60 3.87 -22.59
N SER A 172 5.41 2.66 -23.10
CA SER A 172 4.77 1.56 -22.38
C SER A 172 5.68 0.89 -21.35
N LEU A 173 5.10 0.46 -20.23
CA LEU A 173 5.78 -0.34 -19.21
C LEU A 173 5.06 -1.65 -18.98
N HIS A 174 5.82 -2.76 -19.02
CA HIS A 174 5.35 -4.08 -18.64
C HIS A 174 5.86 -4.46 -17.25
N LEU A 175 4.97 -4.74 -16.31
CA LEU A 175 5.30 -5.38 -15.03
C LEU A 175 5.00 -6.88 -15.14
N HIS A 176 5.98 -7.73 -14.81
CA HIS A 176 5.89 -9.18 -14.97
C HIS A 176 6.28 -9.90 -13.68
N ARG A 177 5.29 -10.51 -13.01
CA ARG A 177 5.51 -11.37 -11.84
C ARG A 177 6.26 -12.64 -12.24
N GLY A 178 7.46 -12.82 -11.69
CA GLY A 178 8.34 -13.96 -11.99
C GLY A 178 8.07 -15.22 -11.17
N ASP A 179 7.35 -15.12 -10.05
CA ASP A 179 7.11 -16.18 -9.07
C ASP A 179 5.65 -16.68 -9.07
N GLY A 180 4.86 -16.32 -10.08
CA GLY A 180 3.45 -16.68 -10.20
C GLY A 180 2.75 -15.89 -11.31
N PRO A 181 1.42 -16.03 -11.46
CA PRO A 181 0.65 -15.24 -12.42
C PRO A 181 0.55 -13.77 -11.97
N GLY A 182 0.81 -12.84 -12.89
CA GLY A 182 0.68 -11.40 -12.66
C GLY A 182 1.37 -10.64 -13.77
N GLU A 183 0.59 -9.98 -14.62
CA GLU A 183 1.08 -9.23 -15.78
C GLU A 183 0.31 -7.92 -15.86
N TRP A 184 1.02 -6.80 -16.02
CA TRP A 184 0.42 -5.48 -16.18
C TRP A 184 1.15 -4.70 -17.27
N MET A 185 0.44 -4.37 -18.34
CA MET A 185 0.91 -3.46 -19.38
C MET A 185 0.31 -2.08 -19.14
N LEU A 186 1.16 -1.10 -18.90
CA LEU A 186 0.80 0.30 -18.63
C LEU A 186 1.11 1.13 -19.87
N VAL A 187 0.10 1.84 -20.37
CA VAL A 187 0.22 2.71 -21.54
C VAL A 187 -0.57 4.00 -21.28
N ALA A 188 0.00 5.16 -21.55
CA ALA A 188 -0.78 6.39 -21.66
C ALA A 188 -1.43 6.43 -23.04
N ASP A 189 -2.75 6.63 -23.11
CA ASP A 189 -3.43 6.79 -24.40
C ASP A 189 -3.17 8.17 -25.02
N SER A 190 -3.73 8.41 -26.21
CA SER A 190 -3.56 9.68 -26.93
C SER A 190 -4.10 10.91 -26.20
N ASN A 191 -4.95 10.72 -25.19
CA ASN A 191 -5.51 11.77 -24.34
C ASN A 191 -4.72 11.94 -23.04
N GLY A 192 -3.66 11.16 -22.83
CA GLY A 192 -2.88 11.13 -21.60
C GLY A 192 -3.54 10.32 -20.48
N GLU A 193 -4.56 9.52 -20.77
CA GLU A 193 -5.20 8.66 -19.77
C GLU A 193 -4.45 7.33 -19.64
N LEU A 194 -4.21 6.90 -18.40
CA LEU A 194 -3.59 5.61 -18.14
C LEU A 194 -4.54 4.47 -18.52
N ARG A 195 -4.09 3.60 -19.44
CA ARG A 195 -4.67 2.29 -19.73
C ARG A 195 -3.80 1.21 -19.12
N VAL A 196 -4.44 0.25 -18.45
CA VAL A 196 -3.79 -0.95 -17.91
C VAL A 196 -4.45 -2.19 -18.51
N THR A 197 -3.65 -3.09 -19.06
CA THR A 197 -4.09 -4.41 -19.56
C THR A 197 -3.29 -5.54 -18.89
N HIS A 198 -3.88 -6.73 -18.84
CA HIS A 198 -3.25 -7.93 -18.27
C HIS A 198 -2.79 -8.86 -19.39
N GLU A 199 -1.79 -8.43 -20.14
CA GLU A 199 -1.22 -9.19 -21.24
C GLU A 199 0.28 -9.38 -21.07
N HIS A 200 0.76 -10.52 -21.55
CA HIS A 200 2.18 -10.80 -21.63
C HIS A 200 2.67 -10.39 -23.01
N ASP A 201 3.12 -9.14 -23.14
CA ASP A 201 3.67 -8.60 -24.38
C ASP A 201 4.86 -7.68 -24.09
N LYS A 202 5.60 -7.28 -25.12
CA LYS A 202 6.76 -6.40 -24.99
C LYS A 202 6.32 -4.95 -24.89
N GLY A 203 6.56 -4.34 -23.73
CA GLY A 203 6.58 -2.89 -23.57
C GLY A 203 7.91 -2.29 -24.02
N ASP A 204 7.98 -0.96 -24.06
CA ASP A 204 9.23 -0.22 -24.29
C ASP A 204 10.24 -0.48 -23.16
N ALA A 205 9.73 -0.72 -21.95
CA ALA A 205 10.47 -1.32 -20.85
C ALA A 205 9.66 -2.43 -20.17
N ALA A 206 10.35 -3.38 -19.55
CA ALA A 206 9.74 -4.39 -18.69
C ALA A 206 10.50 -4.50 -17.36
N VAL A 207 9.77 -4.55 -16.24
CA VAL A 207 10.29 -4.82 -14.90
C VAL A 207 9.76 -6.17 -14.46
N ARG A 208 10.67 -7.11 -14.19
CA ARG A 208 10.35 -8.48 -13.82
C ARG A 208 10.96 -8.86 -12.48
N GLY A 209 10.18 -9.54 -11.65
CA GLY A 209 10.67 -10.15 -10.42
C GLY A 209 9.52 -10.68 -9.55
N PRO A 210 9.79 -11.07 -8.29
CA PRO A 210 8.76 -11.52 -7.37
C PRO A 210 7.68 -10.46 -7.15
N ALA A 211 6.43 -10.85 -6.88
CA ALA A 211 5.32 -9.91 -6.71
C ALA A 211 5.58 -8.85 -5.62
N SER A 212 6.20 -9.25 -4.49
CA SER A 212 6.58 -8.32 -3.43
C SER A 212 7.53 -7.23 -3.92
N GLU A 213 8.56 -7.59 -4.69
CA GLU A 213 9.53 -6.64 -5.22
C GLU A 213 8.89 -5.68 -6.24
N LEU A 214 7.97 -6.18 -7.08
CA LEU A 214 7.22 -5.34 -8.02
C LEU A 214 6.32 -4.34 -7.28
N LEU A 215 5.61 -4.79 -6.24
CA LEU A 215 4.79 -3.90 -5.42
C LEU A 215 5.64 -2.81 -4.77
N LEU A 216 6.76 -3.18 -4.15
CA LEU A 216 7.68 -2.23 -3.52
C LEU A 216 8.25 -1.24 -4.54
N TRP A 217 8.58 -1.70 -5.75
CA TRP A 217 9.09 -0.85 -6.82
C TRP A 217 8.07 0.20 -7.28
N VAL A 218 6.79 -0.18 -7.49
CA VAL A 218 5.76 0.78 -7.90
C VAL A 218 5.43 1.78 -6.78
N TRP A 219 5.64 1.39 -5.52
CA TRP A 219 5.56 2.29 -4.36
C TRP A 219 6.86 3.06 -4.07
N GLY A 220 7.87 2.97 -4.95
CA GLY A 220 9.11 3.73 -4.82
C GLY A 220 10.08 3.24 -3.73
N ARG A 221 9.82 2.07 -3.12
CA ARG A 221 10.70 1.46 -2.11
C ARG A 221 11.96 0.89 -2.76
N PRO A 222 13.08 0.76 -2.02
CA PRO A 222 14.27 0.08 -2.54
C PRO A 222 13.98 -1.41 -2.76
N THR A 223 14.60 -1.97 -3.79
CA THR A 223 14.39 -3.34 -4.27
C THR A 223 15.74 -3.98 -4.58
N HIS A 224 15.84 -5.29 -4.47
CA HIS A 224 17.11 -6.02 -4.63
C HIS A 224 17.05 -7.19 -5.62
N ASP A 225 15.86 -7.61 -6.08
CA ASP A 225 15.70 -8.76 -6.97
C ASP A 225 14.76 -8.47 -8.15
N LEU A 226 15.04 -7.37 -8.86
CA LEU A 226 14.33 -6.98 -10.07
C LEU A 226 15.25 -6.98 -11.29
N GLN A 227 14.70 -7.46 -12.40
CA GLN A 227 15.31 -7.42 -13.73
C GLN A 227 14.59 -6.36 -14.56
N ILE A 228 15.35 -5.48 -15.19
CA ILE A 228 14.82 -4.48 -16.13
C ILE A 228 15.26 -4.87 -17.54
N PHE A 229 14.32 -4.88 -18.48
CA PHE A 229 14.53 -5.13 -19.89
C PHE A 229 14.04 -3.94 -20.71
N GLY A 230 14.63 -3.69 -21.87
CA GLY A 230 14.26 -2.55 -22.73
C GLY A 230 14.93 -1.25 -22.27
N ASP A 231 14.18 -0.15 -22.31
CA ASP A 231 14.69 1.19 -21.97
C ASP A 231 14.63 1.48 -20.45
N GLU A 232 15.78 1.51 -19.78
CA GLU A 232 15.87 1.81 -18.35
C GLU A 232 15.35 3.22 -18.00
N ALA A 233 15.45 4.18 -18.92
CA ALA A 233 14.93 5.53 -18.69
C ALA A 233 13.39 5.54 -18.67
N VAL A 234 12.75 4.69 -19.47
CA VAL A 234 11.29 4.49 -19.42
C VAL A 234 10.88 3.87 -18.08
N ALA A 235 11.56 2.82 -17.64
CA ALA A 235 11.30 2.21 -16.33
C ALA A 235 11.47 3.24 -15.18
N ALA A 236 12.53 4.06 -15.22
CA ALA A 236 12.75 5.11 -14.24
C ALA A 236 11.66 6.21 -14.27
N ALA A 237 11.20 6.61 -15.46
CA ALA A 237 10.14 7.60 -15.63
C ALA A 237 8.81 7.12 -15.02
N TRP A 238 8.45 5.85 -15.23
CA TRP A 238 7.30 5.25 -14.58
C TRP A 238 7.46 5.14 -13.07
N ARG A 239 8.64 4.71 -12.58
CA ARG A 239 8.92 4.64 -11.14
C ARG A 239 8.82 5.99 -10.45
N ALA A 240 9.19 7.08 -11.12
CA ALA A 240 9.11 8.43 -10.58
C ALA A 240 7.67 8.90 -10.27
N LEU A 241 6.66 8.17 -10.77
CA LEU A 241 5.26 8.37 -10.41
C LEU A 241 4.90 7.81 -9.03
N ALA A 242 5.78 7.04 -8.40
CA ALA A 242 5.60 6.62 -7.02
C ALA A 242 5.29 7.84 -6.12
N PRO A 243 4.40 7.69 -5.11
CA PRO A 243 3.98 8.77 -4.23
C PRO A 243 5.15 9.57 -3.63
#